data_AF-A0A1V2M1T4-F1
#
_entry.id   AF-A0A1V2M1T4-F1
#
_cell.length_a   1.000
_cell.length_b   1.000
_cell.length_c   1.000
_cell.angle_alpha   90.00
_cell.angle_beta   90.00
_cell.angle_gamma   90.00
#
_symmetry.space_group_name_H-M   'P 1'
#
loop_
_entity.id
_entity.type
_entity.pdbx_description
1 polymer ?
#
loop_
_entity_poly.entity_id
_entity_poly.type
_entity_poly.pdbx_seq_one_letter_code
_entity_poly.pdbx_strand_id
1 'polypeptide(L)'
;MTSAQIIDRIFVGRFVGPNALAAISLAMPIIMVLFGIGMMIAVGGATLANIKRGEGNISESNNYYSITVSLIAIISFISTVIFLLFSKNIASILGADASTHADVVTYSFISGLFFSLF
;
A
#
# COMPACT_ATOMS: atom_id res chain seq x y z
N MET A 1 -7.25 1.73 -13.40
CA MET A 1 -7.40 3.07 -12.80
C MET A 1 -8.87 3.38 -12.69
N THR A 2 -9.37 3.71 -11.50
CA THR A 2 -10.77 4.09 -11.29
C THR A 2 -10.98 5.56 -11.65
N SER A 3 -12.22 5.97 -11.92
CA SER A 3 -12.57 7.38 -12.15
C SER A 3 -12.13 8.28 -11.00
N ALA A 4 -12.24 7.80 -9.76
CA ALA A 4 -11.77 8.50 -8.57
C ALA A 4 -10.25 8.79 -8.61
N GLN A 5 -9.43 7.82 -9.03
CA GLN A 5 -7.98 8.01 -9.16
C GLN A 5 -7.60 9.04 -10.23
N ILE A 6 -8.40 9.16 -11.29
CA ILE A 6 -8.18 10.18 -12.32
C ILE A 6 -8.45 11.57 -11.74
N ILE A 7 -9.56 11.71 -11.01
CA ILE A 7 -9.93 12.97 -10.38
C ILE A 7 -8.86 13.39 -9.37
N ASP A 8 -8.41 12.50 -8.48
CA ASP A 8 -7.34 12.79 -7.51
C ASP A 8 -6.07 13.30 -8.18
N ARG A 9 -5.63 12.64 -9.26
CA ARG A 9 -4.41 13.04 -9.98
C ARG A 9 -4.57 14.39 -10.68
N ILE A 10 -5.77 14.71 -11.18
CA ILE A 10 -6.08 16.03 -11.76
C ILE A 10 -6.03 17.11 -10.67
N PHE A 11 -6.62 16.86 -9.50
CA PHE A 11 -6.59 17.80 -8.38
C PHE A 11 -5.17 18.04 -7.88
N VAL A 12 -4.37 16.99 -7.66
CA VAL A 12 -2.97 17.15 -7.23
C VAL A 12 -2.17 17.91 -8.27
N GLY A 13 -2.31 17.57 -9.56
CA GLY A 13 -1.58 18.25 -10.64
C GLY A 13 -1.93 19.73 -10.77
N ARG A 14 -3.20 20.11 -10.58
CA ARG A 14 -3.66 21.51 -10.69
C ARG A 14 -3.45 22.34 -9.43
N PHE A 15 -3.68 21.78 -8.24
CA PHE A 15 -3.74 22.54 -6.99
C PHE A 15 -2.48 22.42 -6.13
N VAL A 16 -1.75 21.30 -6.21
CA VAL A 16 -0.50 21.10 -5.47
C VAL A 16 0.70 21.39 -6.36
N GLY A 17 0.63 20.96 -7.62
CA GLY A 17 1.59 21.31 -8.66
C GLY A 17 2.20 20.10 -9.38
N PRO A 18 2.99 20.36 -10.44
CA PRO A 18 3.55 19.31 -11.30
C PRO A 18 4.57 18.42 -10.57
N ASN A 19 5.32 18.96 -9.60
CA ASN A 19 6.31 18.19 -8.82
C ASN A 19 5.63 17.13 -7.95
N ALA A 20 4.52 17.47 -7.30
CA ALA A 20 3.74 16.51 -6.51
C ALA A 20 3.14 15.41 -7.39
N LEU A 21 2.64 15.75 -8.58
CA LEU A 21 2.12 14.75 -9.53
C LEU A 21 3.22 13.81 -10.05
N ALA A 22 4.43 14.34 -10.28
CA ALA A 22 5.60 13.55 -10.64
C ALA A 22 5.98 12.61 -9.48
N ALA A 23 6.02 13.12 -8.24
CA ALA A 23 6.31 12.32 -7.05
C ALA A 23 5.34 11.14 -6.87
N ILE A 24 4.04 11.37 -7.04
CA ILE A 24 3.02 10.31 -7.03
C ILE A 24 3.34 9.26 -8.09
N SER A 25 3.61 9.70 -9.32
CA SER A 25 3.84 8.79 -10.45
C SER A 25 5.09 7.93 -10.26
N LEU A 26 6.13 8.48 -9.63
CA LEU A 26 7.35 7.76 -9.28
C LEU A 26 7.13 6.76 -8.13
N ALA A 27 6.29 7.08 -7.15
CA ALA A 27 6.01 6.19 -6.02
C ALA A 27 5.08 5.00 -6.37
N MET A 28 4.30 5.11 -7.46
CA MET A 28 3.30 4.11 -7.86
C MET A 28 3.81 2.66 -7.96
N PRO A 29 4.97 2.35 -8.58
CA PRO A 29 5.41 0.96 -8.75
C PRO A 29 5.54 0.22 -7.42
N ILE A 30 6.10 0.89 -6.42
CA ILE A 30 6.31 0.34 -5.09
C ILE A 30 4.97 0.14 -4.36
N ILE A 31 4.06 1.11 -4.47
CA ILE A 31 2.69 1.00 -3.91
C ILE A 31 1.96 -0.19 -4.54
N MET A 32 2.11 -0.41 -5.85
CA MET A 32 1.46 -1.53 -6.55
C MET A 32 1.99 -2.89 -6.09
N VAL A 33 3.29 -3.02 -5.82
CA VAL A 33 3.88 -4.28 -5.31
C VAL A 33 3.31 -4.61 -3.93
N LEU A 34 3.29 -3.65 -3.02
CA LEU A 34 2.70 -3.86 -1.68
C LEU A 34 1.22 -4.22 -1.76
N PHE A 35 0.47 -3.48 -2.58
CA PHE A 35 -0.96 -3.73 -2.78
C PHE A 35 -1.19 -5.13 -3.35
N GLY A 36 -0.35 -5.58 -4.28
CA GLY A 36 -0.39 -6.93 -4.83
C GLY A 36 -0.17 -8.02 -3.78
N ILE A 37 0.81 -7.83 -2.89
CA ILE A 37 1.06 -8.76 -1.77
C ILE A 37 -0.13 -8.80 -0.81
N GLY A 38 -0.65 -7.63 -0.42
CA GLY A 38 -1.83 -7.53 0.44
C GLY A 38 -3.05 -8.22 -0.17
N MET A 39 -3.31 -7.98 -1.47
CA MET A 39 -4.38 -8.66 -2.20
C MET A 39 -4.19 -10.17 -2.26
N MET A 40 -2.97 -10.66 -2.52
CA MET A 40 -2.68 -12.10 -2.56
C MET A 40 -3.07 -12.78 -1.24
N ILE A 41 -2.71 -12.17 -0.11
CA ILE A 41 -2.98 -12.70 1.22
C ILE A 41 -4.47 -12.60 1.54
N ALA A 42 -5.09 -11.45 1.29
CA ALA A 42 -6.51 -11.25 1.54
C ALA A 42 -7.38 -12.25 0.76
N VAL A 43 -7.13 -12.40 -0.55
CA VAL A 43 -7.89 -13.31 -1.41
C VAL A 43 -7.59 -14.77 -1.07
N GLY A 44 -6.31 -15.13 -0.89
CA GLY A 44 -5.92 -16.50 -0.54
C GLY A 44 -6.48 -16.94 0.83
N GLY A 45 -6.37 -16.07 1.83
CA GLY A 45 -6.89 -16.29 3.16
C GLY A 45 -8.41 -16.39 3.21
N ALA A 46 -9.12 -15.50 2.52
CA ALA A 46 -10.58 -15.56 2.38
C ALA A 46 -11.03 -16.85 1.67
N THR A 47 -10.28 -17.30 0.65
CA THR A 47 -10.57 -18.55 -0.06
C THR A 47 -10.47 -19.76 0.88
N LEU A 48 -9.39 -19.88 1.65
CA LEU A 48 -9.22 -20.95 2.64
C LEU A 48 -10.31 -20.92 3.72
N ALA A 49 -10.63 -19.74 4.24
CA ALA A 49 -11.68 -19.56 5.23
C ALA A 49 -13.06 -19.99 4.68
N ASN A 50 -13.36 -19.67 3.42
CA ASN A 50 -14.61 -20.03 2.75
C ASN A 50 -14.72 -21.54 2.49
N ILE A 51 -13.62 -22.21 2.12
CA ILE A 51 -13.58 -23.67 1.96
C ILE A 51 -13.99 -24.34 3.28
N LYS A 52 -13.35 -23.98 4.39
CA LYS A 52 -13.68 -24.52 5.72
C LYS A 52 -15.09 -24.21 6.19
N ARG A 53 -15.60 -23.03 5.83
CA ARG A 53 -16.99 -22.66 6.10
C ARG A 53 -17.98 -23.52 5.31
N GLY A 54 -17.66 -23.83 4.04
CA GLY A 54 -18.44 -24.73 3.19
C GLY A 54 -18.47 -26.18 3.69
N GLU A 55 -17.39 -26.63 4.33
CA GLU A 55 -17.31 -27.94 5.02
C GLU A 55 -18.10 -27.98 6.34
N GLY A 56 -18.71 -26.88 6.77
CA GLY A 56 -19.37 -26.76 8.07
C GLY A 56 -18.41 -26.54 9.25
N ASN A 57 -17.10 -26.45 9.01
CA ASN A 57 -16.09 -26.23 10.04
C ASN A 57 -15.90 -24.73 10.33
N ILE A 58 -16.86 -24.14 11.04
CA ILE A 58 -16.85 -22.70 11.37
C ILE A 58 -15.65 -22.32 12.25
N SER A 59 -15.23 -23.20 13.17
CA SER A 59 -14.08 -22.93 14.05
C SER A 59 -12.80 -22.75 13.24
N GLU A 60 -12.54 -23.65 12.30
CA GLU A 60 -11.34 -23.57 11.45
C GLU A 60 -11.42 -22.40 10.47
N SER A 61 -12.62 -22.10 9.94
CA SER A 61 -12.86 -20.90 9.11
C SER A 61 -12.50 -19.60 9.84
N ASN A 62 -12.96 -19.44 11.09
CA ASN A 62 -12.62 -18.26 11.91
C ASN A 62 -11.13 -18.18 12.23
N ASN A 63 -10.46 -19.32 12.39
CA ASN A 63 -9.02 -19.36 12.58
C ASN A 63 -8.28 -18.86 11.33
N TYR A 64 -8.64 -19.33 10.14
CA TYR A 64 -8.07 -18.82 8.88
C TYR A 64 -8.31 -17.33 8.68
N TYR A 65 -9.50 -16.83 9.03
CA TYR A 65 -9.78 -15.40 8.98
C TYR A 65 -8.87 -14.61 9.92
N SER A 66 -8.72 -15.06 11.16
CA SER A 66 -7.87 -14.43 12.17
C SER A 66 -6.39 -14.42 11.76
N ILE A 67 -5.90 -15.53 11.21
CA ILE A 67 -4.54 -15.65 10.67
C ILE A 67 -4.35 -14.68 9.50
N THR A 68 -5.31 -14.59 8.58
CA THR A 68 -5.25 -13.70 7.41
C THR A 68 -5.16 -12.24 7.84
N VAL A 69 -6.04 -11.80 8.75
CA VAL A 69 -6.04 -10.43 9.28
C VAL A 69 -4.73 -10.14 10.02
N SER A 70 -4.25 -11.09 10.83
CA SER A 70 -2.99 -10.93 11.58
C SER A 70 -1.78 -10.82 10.64
N LEU A 71 -1.73 -11.64 9.58
CA LEU A 71 -0.69 -11.58 8.56
C LEU A 71 -0.67 -10.24 7.83
N ILE A 72 -1.85 -9.74 7.42
CA ILE A 72 -1.97 -8.44 6.79
C ILE A 72 -1.47 -7.35 7.74
N ALA A 73 -1.91 -7.35 9.00
CA ALA A 73 -1.48 -6.36 9.99
C ALA A 73 0.05 -6.36 10.21
N ILE A 74 0.67 -7.55 10.29
CA ILE A 74 2.12 -7.69 10.44
C ILE A 74 2.85 -7.15 9.20
N ILE A 75 2.40 -7.49 8.00
CA ILE A 75 3.02 -7.05 6.76
C ILE A 75 2.85 -5.54 6.57
N SER A 76 1.68 -5.00 6.88
CA SER A 76 1.43 -3.56 6.85
C SER A 76 2.36 -2.84 7.83
N PHE A 77 2.51 -3.33 9.06
CA PHE A 77 3.44 -2.77 10.03
C PHE A 77 4.91 -2.82 9.57
N ILE A 78 5.36 -3.97 9.08
CA ILE A 78 6.73 -4.13 8.54
C ILE A 78 6.96 -3.17 7.36
N SER A 79 5.98 -3.07 6.46
CA SER A 79 6.05 -2.16 5.31
C SER A 79 6.18 -0.72 5.79
N THR A 80 5.33 -0.26 6.72
CA THR A 80 5.43 1.07 7.32
C THR A 80 6.82 1.37 7.85
N VAL A 81 7.42 0.45 8.63
CA VAL A 81 8.78 0.63 9.16
C VAL A 81 9.81 0.78 8.03
N ILE A 82 9.69 -0.01 6.96
CA ILE A 82 10.56 0.09 5.79
C ILE A 82 10.42 1.45 5.10
N PHE A 83 9.19 1.95 4.89
CA PHE A 83 8.99 3.29 4.30
C PHE A 83 9.53 4.40 5.18
N LEU A 84 9.35 4.31 6.51
CA LEU A 84 9.84 5.33 7.43
C LEU A 84 11.37 5.40 7.41
N LEU A 85 12.06 4.26 7.47
CA LEU A 85 13.53 4.21 7.55
C LEU A 85 14.20 4.44 6.19
N PHE A 86 13.60 3.97 5.10
CA PHE A 86 14.22 3.99 3.77
C PHE A 86 13.56 4.96 2.78
N SER A 87 12.62 5.83 3.21
CA SER A 87 11.96 6.83 2.35
C SER A 87 12.93 7.60 1.46
N LYS A 88 14.07 8.03 2.01
CA LYS A 88 15.10 8.79 1.29
C LYS A 88 15.81 7.96 0.21
N ASN A 89 16.13 6.70 0.51
CA ASN A 89 16.77 5.79 -0.43
C ASN A 89 15.79 5.33 -1.51
N ILE A 90 14.54 5.07 -1.13
CA ILE A 90 13.45 4.75 -2.06
C ILE A 90 13.25 5.91 -3.04
N ALA A 91 13.20 7.16 -2.56
CA ALA A 91 13.09 8.34 -3.41
C ALA A 91 14.25 8.43 -4.43
N SER A 92 15.49 8.14 -4.00
CA SER A 92 16.66 8.13 -4.88
C SER A 92 16.64 6.98 -5.91
N ILE A 93 16.24 5.77 -5.52
CA ILE A 93 16.09 4.62 -6.43
C ILE A 93 15.02 4.88 -7.49
N LEU A 94 13.95 5.58 -7.11
CA LEU A 94 12.89 5.98 -8.01
C LEU A 94 13.28 7.15 -8.94
N GLY A 95 14.49 7.72 -8.80
CA GLY A 95 15.00 8.78 -9.69
C GLY A 95 14.49 10.18 -9.35
N ALA A 96 14.17 10.46 -8.07
CA ALA A 96 13.81 11.81 -7.64
C ALA A 96 15.00 12.79 -7.77
N ASP A 97 14.80 13.89 -8.50
CA ASP A 97 15.78 14.96 -8.64
C ASP A 97 15.78 15.88 -7.39
N ALA A 98 16.78 16.74 -7.23
CA ALA A 98 16.98 17.58 -6.02
C ALA A 98 15.77 18.47 -5.67
N SER A 99 14.96 18.84 -6.67
CA SER A 99 13.74 19.65 -6.52
C SER A 99 12.50 18.87 -6.10
N THR A 100 12.45 17.56 -6.37
CA THR A 100 11.29 16.67 -6.09
C THR A 100 11.53 15.76 -4.88
N HIS A 101 12.76 15.71 -4.37
CA HIS A 101 13.17 14.80 -3.32
C HIS A 101 12.41 15.01 -1.99
N ALA A 102 12.09 16.26 -1.64
CA ALA A 102 11.33 16.57 -0.42
C ALA A 102 9.86 16.11 -0.51
N ASP A 103 9.23 16.30 -1.68
CA ASP A 103 7.84 15.93 -1.92
C ASP A 103 7.67 14.40 -1.97
N VAL A 104 8.62 13.69 -2.60
CA VAL A 104 8.61 12.21 -2.64
C VAL A 104 8.79 11.62 -1.25
N VAL A 105 9.68 12.19 -0.42
CA VAL A 105 9.89 11.72 0.96
C VAL A 105 8.63 11.95 1.81
N THR A 106 8.02 13.12 1.71
CA THR A 106 6.79 13.45 2.44
C THR A 106 5.64 12.54 2.02
N TYR A 107 5.45 12.34 0.72
CA TYR A 107 4.40 11.46 0.20
C TYR A 107 4.63 9.99 0.59
N SER A 108 5.87 9.51 0.54
CA SER A 108 6.23 8.15 0.96
C SER A 108 6.06 7.94 2.46
N PHE A 109 6.38 8.95 3.27
CA PHE A 109 6.18 8.92 4.72
C PHE A 109 4.70 8.85 5.08
N ILE A 110 3.88 9.75 4.51
CA ILE A 110 2.44 9.77 4.75
C ILE A 110 1.80 8.47 4.27
N SER A 111 2.15 8.01 3.06
CA SER A 111 1.63 6.76 2.50
C SER A 111 1.99 5.55 3.37
N GLY A 112 3.23 5.47 3.86
CA GLY A 112 3.67 4.39 4.75
C GLY A 112 2.91 4.38 6.08
N LEU A 113 2.58 5.54 6.63
CA LEU A 113 1.83 5.67 7.87
C LEU A 113 0.37 5.20 7.70
N PHE A 114 -0.27 5.61 6.60
CA PHE A 114 -1.64 5.18 6.27
C PHE A 114 -1.73 3.72 5.82
N PHE A 115 -0.67 3.13 5.25
CA PHE A 115 -0.68 1.71 4.85
C PHE A 115 -0.90 0.75 6.04
N SER A 116 -0.58 1.17 7.27
CA SER A 116 -0.89 0.39 8.49
C SER A 116 -2.37 0.39 8.89
N LEU A 117 -3.16 1.34 8.37
CA LEU A 117 -4.59 1.53 8.67
C LEU A 117 -5.52 0.87 7.64
N PHE A 118 -4.98 0.39 6.52
CA PHE A 118 -5.69 -0.29 5.45
C PHE A 118 -5.26 -1.76 5.35
#